data_AF-A0A9E5EJT0-F1
#
_entry.id   AF-A0A9E5EJT0-F1
#
_cell.length_a   1.000
_cell.length_b   1.000
_cell.length_c   1.000
_cell.angle_alpha   90.00
_cell.angle_beta   90.00
_cell.angle_gamma   90.00
#
_symmetry.space_group_name_H-M   'P 1'
#
loop_
_entity.id
_entity.type
_entity.pdbx_description
1 polymer ?
#
loop_
_entity_poly.entity_id
_entity_poly.type
_entity_poly.pdbx_seq_one_letter_code
_entity_poly.pdbx_strand_id
1 'polypeptide(L)'
;MTSRTQGLELKRVRTQISQNLRLMGRRFGLWAHAPLRVVGCEEAGLFQGKKPVSREAPASDPVLPQSHPHLDKSILWVGPSWCVPLKRVAVYGPTIAVVDDQQRLLGDVSCEWGQAPEFNWTMRRVWMPSTSLLKGRSLILAATGGESYYHWMMDVIPRIGLVKKSGFKLESFDHFVVNGITKPFQQETLQALGIPLEKCRVFGKSKKGYLCEEAILPSMPGPMGLPPPEIVEFLRNSFSAGPEKGAELV
;
A
#
# COMPACT_ATOMS: atom_id res chain seq x y z
N MET A 1 -26.65 2.52 15.38
CA MET A 1 -25.88 1.28 15.12
C MET A 1 -26.39 0.46 13.92
N THR A 2 -27.63 0.64 13.45
CA THR A 2 -28.27 -0.16 12.37
C THR A 2 -27.79 0.15 10.94
N SER A 3 -27.37 1.37 10.64
CA SER A 3 -26.98 1.76 9.26
C SER A 3 -25.62 1.18 8.81
N ARG A 4 -24.65 1.06 9.73
CA ARG A 4 -23.31 0.54 9.42
C ARG A 4 -23.35 -0.97 9.13
N THR A 5 -24.16 -1.72 9.87
CA THR A 5 -24.42 -3.15 9.65
C THR A 5 -25.15 -3.39 8.33
N GLN A 6 -26.19 -2.61 8.03
CA GLN A 6 -26.88 -2.68 6.73
C GLN A 6 -25.93 -2.39 5.55
N GLY A 7 -25.04 -1.41 5.69
CA GLY A 7 -24.03 -1.10 4.67
C GLY A 7 -23.01 -2.22 4.45
N LEU A 8 -22.60 -2.92 5.50
CA LEU A 8 -21.70 -4.08 5.43
C LEU A 8 -22.37 -5.28 4.75
N GLU A 9 -23.62 -5.58 5.10
CA GLU A 9 -24.39 -6.66 4.45
C GLU A 9 -24.58 -6.38 2.95
N LEU A 10 -24.89 -5.14 2.58
CA LEU A 10 -25.00 -4.76 1.17
C LEU A 10 -23.67 -4.92 0.41
N LYS A 11 -22.53 -4.59 1.03
CA LYS A 11 -21.19 -4.83 0.45
C LYS A 11 -20.92 -6.31 0.26
N ARG A 12 -21.30 -7.15 1.23
CA ARG A 12 -21.14 -8.61 1.17
C ARG A 12 -21.95 -9.19 0.01
N VAL A 13 -23.24 -8.85 -0.09
CA VAL A 13 -24.12 -9.29 -1.18
C VAL A 13 -23.57 -8.87 -2.54
N ARG A 14 -23.15 -7.60 -2.68
CA ARG A 14 -22.53 -7.10 -3.93
C ARG A 14 -21.24 -7.84 -4.29
N THR A 15 -20.43 -8.18 -3.30
CA THR A 15 -19.20 -8.96 -3.50
C THR A 15 -19.54 -10.36 -4.02
N GLN A 16 -20.51 -11.04 -3.38
CA GLN A 16 -20.95 -12.37 -3.80
C GLN A 16 -21.52 -12.38 -5.21
N ILE A 17 -22.41 -11.44 -5.55
CA ILE A 17 -22.98 -11.31 -6.89
C ILE A 17 -21.86 -11.07 -7.91
N SER A 18 -20.95 -10.15 -7.62
CA SER A 18 -19.82 -9.86 -8.52
C SER A 18 -18.90 -11.07 -8.69
N GLN A 19 -18.60 -11.80 -7.62
CA GLN A 19 -17.80 -13.04 -7.69
C GLN A 19 -18.49 -14.10 -8.56
N ASN A 20 -19.78 -14.36 -8.34
CA ASN A 20 -20.53 -15.35 -9.10
C ASN A 20 -20.58 -14.98 -10.60
N LEU A 21 -20.86 -13.71 -10.93
CA LEU A 21 -20.85 -13.23 -12.31
C LEU A 21 -19.49 -13.40 -12.99
N ARG A 22 -18.38 -13.21 -12.25
CA ARG A 22 -17.02 -13.40 -12.77
C ARG A 22 -16.68 -14.86 -13.00
N LEU A 23 -17.03 -15.74 -12.07
CA LEU A 23 -16.86 -17.18 -12.20
C LEU A 23 -17.65 -17.73 -13.40
N MET A 24 -18.90 -17.27 -13.54
CA MET A 24 -19.75 -17.59 -14.69
C MET A 24 -19.15 -17.04 -15.99
N GLY A 25 -18.74 -15.77 -16.01
CA GLY A 25 -18.11 -15.14 -17.17
C GLY A 25 -16.86 -15.88 -17.65
N ARG A 26 -15.97 -16.29 -16.72
CA ARG A 26 -14.80 -17.12 -17.02
C ARG A 26 -15.18 -18.44 -17.71
N ARG A 27 -16.24 -19.10 -17.25
CA ARG A 27 -16.74 -20.37 -17.83
C ARG A 27 -17.21 -20.21 -19.27
N PHE A 28 -17.69 -19.03 -19.64
CA PHE A 28 -18.20 -18.71 -20.98
C PHE A 28 -17.24 -17.84 -21.81
N GLY A 29 -15.97 -17.70 -21.41
CA GLY A 29 -14.98 -16.92 -22.15
C GLY A 29 -15.18 -15.40 -22.11
N LEU A 30 -16.05 -14.89 -21.23
CA LEU A 30 -16.22 -13.46 -21.00
C LEU A 30 -15.10 -12.95 -20.09
N TRP A 31 -14.38 -11.93 -20.55
CA TRP A 31 -13.18 -11.40 -19.92
C TRP A 31 -13.51 -10.56 -18.68
N ALA A 32 -13.55 -11.23 -17.52
CA ALA A 32 -13.65 -10.56 -16.22
C ALA A 32 -12.28 -10.53 -15.53
N HIS A 33 -11.68 -9.35 -15.44
CA HIS A 33 -10.31 -9.14 -14.92
C HIS A 33 -10.25 -8.64 -13.46
N ALA A 34 -11.33 -8.80 -12.68
CA ALA A 34 -11.37 -8.35 -11.28
C ALA A 34 -11.00 -9.48 -10.30
N PRO A 35 -10.42 -9.17 -9.13
CA PRO A 35 -9.84 -10.16 -8.24
C PRO A 35 -10.86 -11.11 -7.60
N LEU A 36 -10.59 -12.42 -7.63
CA LEU A 36 -11.50 -13.46 -7.18
C LEU A 36 -11.37 -13.77 -5.67
N ARG A 37 -10.17 -13.61 -5.12
CA ARG A 37 -9.85 -13.90 -3.72
C ARG A 37 -8.72 -13.00 -3.21
N VAL A 38 -8.54 -13.00 -1.90
CA VAL A 38 -7.44 -12.30 -1.21
C VAL A 38 -6.33 -13.28 -0.90
N VAL A 39 -5.08 -12.84 -1.03
CA VAL A 39 -3.88 -13.52 -0.55
C VAL A 39 -3.07 -12.58 0.34
N GLY A 40 -2.31 -13.18 1.25
CA GLY A 40 -1.28 -12.46 1.99
C GLY A 40 0.06 -12.55 1.28
N CYS A 41 1.02 -11.76 1.75
CA CYS A 41 2.40 -11.83 1.30
C CYS A 41 3.36 -11.75 2.49
N GLU A 42 4.46 -12.49 2.39
CA GLU A 42 5.59 -12.50 3.32
C GLU A 42 6.90 -12.62 2.53
N GLU A 43 8.03 -12.69 3.23
CA GLU A 43 9.36 -12.77 2.59
C GLU A 43 9.51 -14.00 1.68
N ALA A 44 8.91 -15.14 2.05
CA ALA A 44 8.87 -16.35 1.23
C ALA A 44 7.95 -16.25 0.01
N GLY A 45 7.14 -15.18 -0.10
CA GLY A 45 6.25 -14.91 -1.22
C GLY A 45 4.78 -14.85 -0.84
N LEU A 46 3.90 -15.24 -1.77
CA LEU A 46 2.45 -15.16 -1.61
C LEU A 46 1.93 -16.39 -0.85
N PHE A 47 1.05 -16.18 0.12
CA PHE A 47 0.44 -17.26 0.89
C PHE A 47 -1.09 -17.11 0.98
N GLN A 48 -1.76 -18.24 1.24
CA GLN A 48 -3.19 -18.27 1.54
C GLN A 48 -3.36 -18.73 2.99
N GLY A 49 -3.94 -17.90 3.85
CA GLY A 49 -4.12 -18.25 5.26
C GLY A 49 -4.21 -17.05 6.18
N LYS A 50 -4.10 -17.32 7.50
CA LYS A 50 -4.09 -16.26 8.51
C LYS A 50 -2.83 -15.42 8.39
N LYS A 51 -2.98 -14.11 8.62
CA LYS A 51 -1.88 -13.16 8.66
C LYS A 51 -0.82 -13.65 9.67
N PRO A 52 0.49 -13.56 9.33
CA PRO A 52 1.55 -14.00 10.23
C PRO A 52 1.48 -13.30 11.59
N VAL A 53 2.10 -13.95 12.58
CA VAL A 53 2.11 -13.50 13.97
C VAL A 53 2.72 -12.11 14.05
N SER A 54 1.92 -11.15 14.52
CA SER A 54 2.41 -9.81 14.83
C SER A 54 3.31 -9.87 16.06
N ARG A 55 4.34 -9.02 16.11
CA ARG A 55 5.10 -8.73 17.33
C ARG A 55 4.53 -7.50 18.02
N GLU A 56 4.65 -7.43 19.34
CA GLU A 56 4.39 -6.21 20.09
C GLU A 56 5.38 -5.12 19.64
N ALA A 57 4.86 -3.94 19.31
CA ALA A 57 5.71 -2.80 19.01
C ALA A 57 6.26 -2.24 20.33
N PRO A 58 7.58 -2.05 20.46
CA PRO A 58 8.14 -1.43 21.66
C PRO A 58 7.60 -0.01 21.79
N ALA A 59 7.20 0.37 23.01
CA ALA A 59 6.80 1.74 23.28
C ALA A 59 8.03 2.65 23.14
N SER A 60 7.93 3.72 22.33
CA SER A 60 9.01 4.69 22.17
C SER A 60 9.14 5.63 23.37
N ASP A 61 8.00 5.99 23.96
CA ASP A 61 7.86 6.77 25.21
C ASP A 61 6.39 6.66 25.67
N PRO A 62 6.02 5.64 26.47
CA PRO A 62 4.63 5.40 26.80
C PRO A 62 4.09 6.50 27.72
N VAL A 63 3.32 7.43 27.15
CA VAL A 63 2.46 8.31 27.95
C VAL A 63 1.32 7.45 28.49
N LEU A 64 1.45 7.04 29.75
CA LEU A 64 0.35 6.37 30.44
C LEU A 64 -0.80 7.38 30.56
N PRO A 65 -2.05 7.00 30.23
CA PRO A 65 -3.20 7.87 30.41
C PRO A 65 -3.49 8.01 31.90
N GLN A 66 -2.71 8.83 32.61
CA GLN A 66 -2.77 8.90 34.07
C GLN A 66 -4.00 9.66 34.60
N SER A 67 -4.90 10.16 33.75
CA SER A 67 -5.98 11.04 34.20
C SER A 67 -7.29 11.04 33.41
N HIS A 68 -7.42 10.33 32.27
CA HIS A 68 -8.65 10.39 31.48
C HIS A 68 -9.44 9.07 31.56
N PRO A 69 -10.69 9.08 32.10
CA PRO A 69 -11.47 7.87 32.36
C PRO A 69 -11.88 7.08 31.10
N HIS A 70 -11.66 7.64 29.91
CA HIS A 70 -11.94 7.00 28.62
C HIS A 70 -10.69 6.61 27.82
N LEU A 71 -9.48 6.85 28.35
CA LEU A 71 -8.26 6.40 27.69
C LEU A 71 -7.77 5.12 28.35
N ASP A 72 -7.49 4.11 27.53
CA ASP A 72 -6.98 2.82 27.97
C ASP A 72 -5.68 2.48 27.23
N LYS A 73 -4.82 1.67 27.86
CA LYS A 73 -3.59 1.17 27.23
C LYS A 73 -3.97 0.25 26.08
N SER A 74 -3.44 0.52 24.90
CA SER A 74 -3.54 -0.37 23.75
C SER A 74 -2.16 -0.89 23.36
N ILE A 75 -2.04 -2.20 23.21
CA ILE A 75 -0.82 -2.83 22.69
C ILE A 75 -0.85 -2.71 21.16
N LEU A 76 0.22 -2.17 20.60
CA LEU A 76 0.39 -2.07 19.16
C LEU A 76 1.04 -3.34 18.63
N TRP A 77 0.47 -3.88 17.57
CA TRP A 77 0.93 -5.11 16.94
C TRP A 77 1.41 -4.81 15.53
N VAL A 78 2.68 -5.10 15.25
CA VAL A 78 3.28 -4.92 13.92
C VAL A 78 3.57 -6.28 13.28
N GLY A 79 3.15 -6.44 12.02
CA GLY A 79 3.49 -7.62 11.23
C GLY A 79 4.93 -7.56 10.71
N PRO A 80 5.47 -8.68 10.22
CA PRO A 80 6.79 -8.69 9.57
C PRO A 80 6.78 -7.77 8.34
N SER A 81 7.88 -7.04 8.14
CA SER A 81 8.12 -6.31 6.90
C SER A 81 8.77 -7.23 5.87
N TRP A 82 8.48 -7.01 4.60
CA TRP A 82 9.02 -7.82 3.50
C TRP A 82 9.15 -6.97 2.24
N CYS A 83 9.95 -7.44 1.29
CA CYS A 83 10.06 -6.83 -0.04
C CYS A 83 10.25 -7.94 -1.07
N VAL A 84 9.23 -8.19 -1.89
CA VAL A 84 9.22 -9.35 -2.79
C VAL A 84 9.16 -8.93 -4.26
N PRO A 85 9.87 -9.65 -5.16
CA PRO A 85 9.67 -9.54 -6.59
C PRO A 85 8.44 -10.35 -7.02
N LEU A 86 7.60 -9.75 -7.86
CA LEU A 86 6.43 -10.38 -8.46
C LEU A 86 6.40 -10.09 -9.96
N LYS A 87 5.92 -11.05 -10.75
CA LYS A 87 5.75 -10.89 -12.20
C LYS A 87 4.29 -10.60 -12.52
N ARG A 88 4.06 -9.79 -13.57
CA ARG A 88 2.73 -9.55 -14.16
C ARG A 88 1.69 -9.08 -13.13
N VAL A 89 2.01 -8.03 -12.39
CA VAL A 89 1.13 -7.48 -11.33
C VAL A 89 0.40 -6.24 -11.82
N ALA A 90 -0.91 -6.21 -11.65
CA ALA A 90 -1.72 -5.04 -11.90
C ALA A 90 -1.85 -4.19 -10.62
N VAL A 91 -1.60 -2.89 -10.73
CA VAL A 91 -1.79 -1.91 -9.65
C VAL A 91 -2.85 -0.91 -10.09
N TYR A 92 -3.89 -0.74 -9.28
CA TYR A 92 -5.01 0.17 -9.54
C TYR A 92 -5.06 1.28 -8.48
N GLY A 93 -5.48 2.48 -8.86
CA GLY A 93 -5.67 3.61 -7.96
C GLY A 93 -6.96 4.39 -8.23
N PRO A 94 -7.21 5.49 -7.49
CA PRO A 94 -6.34 6.10 -6.47
C PRO A 94 -6.41 5.41 -5.10
N THR A 95 -7.46 4.62 -4.82
CA THR A 95 -7.47 3.66 -3.71
C THR A 95 -6.70 2.43 -4.14
N ILE A 96 -5.54 2.20 -3.52
CA ILE A 96 -4.56 1.26 -4.05
C ILE A 96 -5.06 -0.18 -3.92
N ALA A 97 -4.99 -0.90 -5.03
CA ALA A 97 -5.23 -2.33 -5.09
C ALA A 97 -4.19 -2.99 -5.98
N VAL A 98 -3.52 -3.99 -5.44
CA VAL A 98 -2.47 -4.77 -6.11
C VAL A 98 -3.03 -6.16 -6.36
N VAL A 99 -3.08 -6.54 -7.63
CA VAL A 99 -3.70 -7.78 -8.10
C VAL A 99 -2.68 -8.53 -8.95
N ASP A 100 -2.42 -9.79 -8.62
CA ASP A 100 -1.50 -10.62 -9.41
C ASP A 100 -2.13 -11.17 -10.69
N ASP A 101 -1.35 -11.90 -11.48
CA ASP A 101 -1.80 -12.48 -12.75
C ASP A 101 -2.79 -13.63 -12.60
N GLN A 102 -2.96 -14.15 -11.38
CA GLN A 102 -3.97 -15.13 -11.01
C GLN A 102 -5.27 -14.48 -10.51
N GLN A 103 -5.40 -13.16 -10.63
CA GLN A 103 -6.54 -12.37 -10.15
C GLN A 103 -6.73 -12.51 -8.63
N ARG A 104 -5.63 -12.54 -7.87
CA ARG A 104 -5.65 -12.53 -6.40
C ARG A 104 -5.26 -11.13 -5.91
N LEU A 105 -6.07 -10.58 -5.01
CA LEU A 105 -5.80 -9.30 -4.37
C LEU A 105 -4.77 -9.50 -3.26
N LEU A 106 -3.67 -8.76 -3.28
CA LEU A 106 -2.67 -8.78 -2.22
C LEU A 106 -3.17 -7.89 -1.07
N GLY A 107 -3.73 -8.52 -0.03
CA GLY A 107 -4.46 -7.84 1.04
C GLY A 107 -3.59 -6.92 1.89
N ASP A 108 -2.32 -7.28 2.07
CA ASP A 108 -1.38 -6.54 2.93
C ASP A 108 -1.03 -5.14 2.44
N VAL A 109 -1.16 -4.89 1.12
CA VAL A 109 -0.86 -3.60 0.48
C VAL A 109 -2.07 -2.96 -0.20
N SER A 110 -3.19 -3.68 -0.29
CA SER A 110 -4.44 -3.22 -0.93
C SER A 110 -5.44 -2.69 0.10
N CYS A 111 -4.99 -1.79 0.97
CA CYS A 111 -5.76 -1.40 2.15
C CYS A 111 -6.92 -0.45 1.82
N GLU A 112 -8.09 -0.68 2.43
CA GLU A 112 -9.25 0.23 2.42
C GLU A 112 -9.65 0.52 3.88
N TRP A 113 -9.86 1.81 4.21
CA TRP A 113 -10.01 2.26 5.60
C TRP A 113 -11.16 1.57 6.34
N GLY A 114 -10.82 0.91 7.45
CA GLY A 114 -11.78 0.23 8.31
C GLY A 114 -12.53 -0.91 7.62
N GLN A 115 -11.96 -1.50 6.56
CA GLN A 115 -12.53 -2.63 5.83
C GLN A 115 -11.54 -3.79 5.83
N ALA A 116 -12.08 -5.01 5.93
CA ALA A 116 -11.29 -6.20 5.63
C ALA A 116 -10.98 -6.24 4.10
N PRO A 117 -9.84 -6.81 3.69
CA PRO A 117 -9.45 -6.88 2.26
C PRO A 117 -10.51 -7.52 1.34
N GLU A 118 -11.34 -8.42 1.86
CA GLU A 118 -12.42 -9.09 1.13
C GLU A 118 -13.52 -8.10 0.69
N PHE A 119 -13.63 -6.96 1.37
CA PHE A 119 -14.55 -5.87 1.03
C PHE A 119 -13.91 -4.76 0.20
N ASN A 120 -12.64 -4.93 -0.22
CA ASN A 120 -11.96 -3.97 -1.08
C ASN A 120 -12.82 -3.63 -2.31
N TRP A 121 -12.77 -2.38 -2.76
CA TRP A 121 -13.56 -1.90 -3.91
C TRP A 121 -13.40 -2.72 -5.18
N THR A 122 -12.26 -3.38 -5.38
CA THR A 122 -12.00 -4.26 -6.53
C THR A 122 -12.74 -5.60 -6.43
N MET A 123 -12.95 -6.11 -5.23
CA MET A 123 -13.72 -7.35 -4.97
C MET A 123 -15.20 -7.19 -5.33
N ARG A 124 -15.70 -5.95 -5.33
CA ARG A 124 -17.09 -5.56 -5.64
C ARG A 124 -17.30 -5.21 -7.13
N ARG A 125 -16.33 -5.50 -7.99
CA ARG A 125 -16.39 -5.19 -9.43
C ARG A 125 -16.46 -6.45 -10.27
N VAL A 126 -17.16 -6.32 -11.39
CA VAL A 126 -17.13 -7.31 -12.48
C VAL A 126 -15.98 -6.99 -13.44
N TRP A 127 -15.82 -5.71 -13.79
CA TRP A 127 -14.74 -5.22 -14.67
C TRP A 127 -13.80 -4.25 -13.95
N MET A 128 -12.51 -4.41 -14.24
CA MET A 128 -11.46 -3.51 -13.77
C MET A 128 -11.21 -2.38 -14.78
N PRO A 129 -10.73 -1.22 -14.32
CA PRO A 129 -10.21 -0.20 -15.22
C PRO A 129 -9.15 -0.76 -16.18
N SER A 130 -9.03 -0.17 -17.35
CA SER A 130 -7.96 -0.52 -18.28
C SER A 130 -6.58 -0.27 -17.65
N THR A 131 -5.61 -1.10 -18.04
CA THR A 131 -4.24 -0.99 -17.57
C THR A 131 -3.32 -0.56 -18.69
N SER A 132 -2.35 0.29 -18.37
CA SER A 132 -1.20 0.55 -19.24
C SER A 132 -0.05 -0.38 -18.84
N LEU A 133 0.57 -1.04 -19.82
CA LEU A 133 1.72 -1.90 -19.57
C LEU A 133 2.94 -1.04 -19.19
N LEU A 134 3.61 -1.40 -18.10
CA LEU A 134 4.92 -0.93 -17.71
C LEU A 134 5.93 -2.06 -17.94
N LYS A 135 6.72 -1.94 -19.01
CA LYS A 135 7.81 -2.87 -19.32
C LYS A 135 9.00 -2.63 -18.41
N GLY A 136 9.71 -3.70 -18.05
CA GLY A 136 10.82 -3.64 -17.11
C GLY A 136 10.39 -3.67 -15.64
N ARG A 137 11.28 -3.20 -14.76
CA ARG A 137 11.14 -3.32 -13.32
C ARG A 137 10.50 -2.10 -12.69
N SER A 138 9.35 -2.30 -12.06
CA SER A 138 8.59 -1.25 -11.38
C SER A 138 8.70 -1.38 -9.87
N LEU A 139 8.99 -0.29 -9.16
CA LEU A 139 8.87 -0.24 -7.70
C LEU A 139 7.48 0.27 -7.31
N ILE A 140 6.74 -0.50 -6.51
CA ILE A 140 5.37 -0.13 -6.10
C ILE A 140 5.41 0.54 -4.72
N LEU A 141 5.42 1.87 -4.68
CA LEU A 141 5.42 2.66 -3.45
C LEU A 141 4.04 3.17 -3.04
N ALA A 142 3.13 3.29 -4.01
CA ALA A 142 1.81 3.85 -3.78
C ALA A 142 1.04 3.10 -2.67
N ALA A 143 0.37 3.87 -1.82
CA ALA A 143 -0.48 3.37 -0.74
C ALA A 143 -1.82 4.13 -0.73
N THR A 144 -2.90 3.51 -0.25
CA THR A 144 -4.20 4.20 -0.15
C THR A 144 -4.07 5.44 0.72
N GLY A 145 -4.55 6.58 0.22
CA GLY A 145 -4.45 7.87 0.92
C GLY A 145 -3.12 8.60 0.72
N GLY A 146 -2.12 8.01 0.06
CA GLY A 146 -0.78 8.58 -0.14
C GLY A 146 -0.72 9.92 -0.89
N GLU A 147 -1.84 10.46 -1.36
CA GLU A 147 -1.91 11.87 -1.80
C GLU A 147 -1.82 12.87 -0.65
N SER A 148 -2.19 12.46 0.57
CA SER A 148 -2.10 13.31 1.76
C SER A 148 -0.67 13.32 2.30
N TYR A 149 -0.29 14.43 2.94
CA TYR A 149 1.05 14.59 3.50
C TYR A 149 1.39 13.47 4.50
N TYR A 150 0.46 13.16 5.40
CA TYR A 150 0.67 12.11 6.41
C TYR A 150 0.94 10.74 5.77
N HIS A 151 0.06 10.26 4.90
CA HIS A 151 0.23 8.95 4.28
C HIS A 151 1.43 8.91 3.33
N TRP A 152 1.75 10.03 2.69
CA TRP A 152 2.97 10.13 1.91
C TRP A 152 4.21 9.91 2.77
N MET A 153 4.34 10.67 3.86
CA MET A 153 5.50 10.61 4.74
C MET A 153 5.58 9.33 5.56
N MET A 154 4.45 8.74 5.96
CA MET A 154 4.43 7.59 6.87
C MET A 154 4.22 6.24 6.16
N ASP A 155 3.53 6.21 5.02
CA ASP A 155 3.17 4.95 4.36
C ASP A 155 3.85 4.75 2.99
N VAL A 156 4.11 5.82 2.24
CA VAL A 156 4.67 5.75 0.87
C VAL A 156 6.19 5.81 0.89
N ILE A 157 6.75 6.93 1.36
CA ILE A 157 8.20 7.19 1.33
C ILE A 157 9.02 6.18 2.15
N PRO A 158 8.61 5.76 3.36
CA PRO A 158 9.41 4.84 4.18
C PRO A 158 9.61 3.47 3.57
N ARG A 159 8.76 3.07 2.61
CA ARG A 159 8.91 1.80 1.87
C ARG A 159 10.23 1.75 1.09
N ILE A 160 10.84 2.89 0.76
CA ILE A 160 12.18 2.97 0.16
C ILE A 160 13.25 2.42 1.11
N GLY A 161 13.10 2.63 2.42
CA GLY A 161 14.00 2.04 3.42
C GLY A 161 13.98 0.52 3.38
N LEU A 162 12.80 -0.10 3.23
CA LEU A 162 12.67 -1.55 3.07
C LEU A 162 13.33 -2.04 1.79
N VAL A 163 13.13 -1.34 0.68
CA VAL A 163 13.73 -1.67 -0.63
C VAL A 163 15.26 -1.68 -0.54
N LYS A 164 15.85 -0.65 0.08
CA LYS A 164 17.30 -0.56 0.31
C LYS A 164 17.80 -1.69 1.22
N LYS A 165 17.10 -1.97 2.32
CA LYS A 165 17.43 -3.07 3.25
C LYS A 165 17.38 -4.44 2.58
N SER A 166 16.47 -4.63 1.62
CA SER A 166 16.37 -5.85 0.82
C SER A 166 17.37 -5.91 -0.35
N GLY A 167 18.36 -5.01 -0.40
CA GLY A 167 19.46 -5.05 -1.36
C GLY A 167 19.13 -4.49 -2.75
N PHE A 168 17.93 -3.93 -2.96
CA PHE A 168 17.57 -3.32 -4.23
C PHE A 168 18.14 -1.90 -4.33
N LYS A 169 18.78 -1.64 -5.47
CA LYS A 169 19.30 -0.32 -5.86
C LYS A 169 18.22 0.49 -6.56
N LEU A 170 18.01 1.75 -6.15
CA LEU A 170 16.95 2.59 -6.72
C LEU A 170 17.17 2.86 -8.21
N GLU A 171 18.42 2.90 -8.65
CA GLU A 171 18.78 3.16 -10.04
C GLU A 171 18.35 2.01 -10.97
N SER A 172 18.13 0.81 -10.42
CA SER A 172 17.72 -0.39 -11.16
C SER A 172 16.24 -0.42 -11.57
N PHE A 173 15.45 0.56 -11.13
CA PHE A 173 14.04 0.65 -11.47
C PHE A 173 13.80 1.51 -12.71
N ASP A 174 12.96 0.99 -13.60
CA ASP A 174 12.48 1.71 -14.79
C ASP A 174 11.32 2.62 -14.43
N HIS A 175 10.48 2.21 -13.47
CA HIS A 175 9.29 2.93 -13.05
C HIS A 175 9.14 2.95 -11.53
N PHE A 176 8.62 4.06 -11.01
CA PHE A 176 8.19 4.20 -9.62
C PHE A 176 6.69 4.47 -9.59
N VAL A 177 5.90 3.51 -9.12
CA VAL A 177 4.45 3.70 -9.00
C VAL A 177 4.16 4.39 -7.67
N VAL A 178 3.79 5.66 -7.73
CA VAL A 178 3.52 6.55 -6.58
C VAL A 178 2.13 7.16 -6.71
N ASN A 179 1.63 7.74 -5.61
CA ASN A 179 0.31 8.37 -5.63
C ASN A 179 0.28 9.60 -6.55
N GLY A 180 1.16 10.57 -6.28
CA GLY A 180 1.18 11.86 -6.97
C GLY A 180 2.60 12.44 -7.04
N ILE A 181 2.77 13.40 -7.95
CA ILE A 181 4.01 14.17 -8.17
C ILE A 181 3.70 15.66 -8.38
N THR A 182 2.55 16.14 -7.91
CA THR A 182 2.08 17.51 -8.19
C THR A 182 2.28 18.46 -7.02
N LYS A 183 2.51 17.94 -5.81
CA LYS A 183 2.71 18.74 -4.60
C LYS A 183 4.21 18.87 -4.30
N PRO A 184 4.68 20.01 -3.76
CA PRO A 184 6.09 20.23 -3.46
C PRO A 184 6.70 19.12 -2.59
N PHE A 185 6.06 18.76 -1.47
CA PHE A 185 6.55 17.69 -0.60
C PHE A 185 6.72 16.33 -1.32
N GLN A 186 5.91 16.05 -2.35
CA GLN A 186 6.05 14.81 -3.13
C GLN A 186 7.31 14.87 -3.99
N GLN A 187 7.49 15.98 -4.71
CA GLN A 187 8.63 16.17 -5.59
C GLN A 187 9.94 16.25 -4.81
N GLU A 188 9.99 17.08 -3.76
CA GLU A 188 11.17 17.31 -2.93
C GLU A 188 11.65 16.02 -2.26
N THR A 189 10.74 15.23 -1.68
CA THR A 189 11.12 13.97 -1.03
C THR A 189 11.59 12.90 -2.01
N LEU A 190 11.00 12.82 -3.21
CA LEU A 190 11.47 11.92 -4.27
C LEU A 190 12.87 12.33 -4.77
N GLN A 191 13.06 13.62 -5.05
CA GLN A 191 14.34 14.15 -5.52
C GLN A 191 15.45 13.98 -4.48
N ALA A 192 15.17 14.28 -3.21
CA ALA A 192 16.12 14.07 -2.12
C ALA A 192 16.53 12.60 -1.96
N LEU A 193 15.67 11.66 -2.35
CA LEU A 193 15.97 10.23 -2.36
C LEU A 193 16.56 9.72 -3.68
N GLY A 194 16.86 10.62 -4.62
CA GLY A 194 17.45 10.30 -5.91
C GLY A 194 16.48 9.64 -6.90
N ILE A 195 15.17 9.80 -6.72
CA ILE A 195 14.15 9.23 -7.60
C ILE A 195 13.79 10.26 -8.70
N PRO A 196 14.05 9.95 -9.99
CA PRO A 196 13.71 10.86 -11.07
C PRO A 196 12.19 10.92 -11.30
N LEU A 197 11.66 12.14 -11.38
CA LEU A 197 10.21 12.36 -11.51
C LEU A 197 9.64 11.80 -12.83
N GLU A 198 10.44 11.77 -13.89
CA GLU A 198 10.09 11.22 -15.20
C GLU A 198 9.91 9.69 -15.19
N LYS A 199 10.51 8.99 -14.21
CA LYS A 199 10.27 7.56 -13.97
C LYS A 199 9.02 7.31 -13.12
N CYS A 200 8.41 8.34 -12.56
CA CYS A 200 7.21 8.19 -11.73
C CYS A 200 5.96 7.91 -12.58
N ARG A 201 5.11 7.01 -12.09
CA ARG A 201 3.82 6.63 -12.67
C ARG A 201 2.73 6.86 -11.64
N VAL A 202 1.85 7.82 -11.93
CA VAL A 202 0.77 8.25 -11.04
C VAL A 202 -0.59 7.87 -11.59
N PHE A 203 -1.61 7.79 -10.74
CA PHE A 203 -2.95 7.37 -11.15
C PHE A 203 -3.80 8.52 -11.71
N GLY A 204 -3.48 9.77 -11.34
CA GLY A 204 -4.27 10.95 -11.72
C GLY A 204 -5.67 10.95 -11.08
N LYS A 205 -6.57 11.78 -11.61
CA LYS A 205 -7.96 11.89 -11.12
C LYS A 205 -8.90 10.79 -11.64
N SER A 206 -8.52 10.08 -12.70
CA SER A 206 -9.29 8.97 -13.26
C SER A 206 -8.88 7.63 -12.64
N LYS A 207 -9.81 6.68 -12.58
CA LYS A 207 -9.49 5.30 -12.17
C LYS A 207 -8.64 4.67 -13.28
N LYS A 208 -7.32 4.63 -13.10
CA LYS A 208 -6.34 4.01 -14.01
C LYS A 208 -5.68 2.82 -13.32
N GLY A 209 -5.22 1.85 -14.11
CA GLY A 209 -4.31 0.81 -13.64
C GLY A 209 -3.00 0.76 -14.43
N TYR A 210 -2.00 0.13 -13.84
CA TYR A 210 -0.73 -0.20 -14.46
C TYR A 210 -0.53 -1.71 -14.37
N LEU A 211 -0.23 -2.36 -15.50
CA LEU A 211 0.20 -3.75 -15.52
C LEU A 211 1.73 -3.75 -15.55
N CYS A 212 2.37 -4.19 -14.47
CA CYS A 212 3.81 -4.22 -14.35
C CYS A 212 4.34 -5.58 -14.84
N GLU A 213 5.33 -5.57 -15.72
CA GLU A 213 6.02 -6.78 -16.17
C GLU A 213 6.73 -7.48 -14.99
N GLU A 214 7.55 -6.70 -14.27
CA GLU A 214 8.13 -7.05 -12.98
C GLU A 214 7.79 -5.93 -11.98
N ALA A 215 7.39 -6.31 -10.77
CA ALA A 215 7.09 -5.42 -9.67
C ALA A 215 7.91 -5.82 -8.44
N ILE A 216 8.67 -4.88 -7.87
CA ILE A 216 9.19 -5.02 -6.51
C ILE A 216 8.18 -4.40 -5.57
N LEU A 217 7.70 -5.20 -4.62
CA LEU A 217 6.63 -4.83 -3.72
C LEU A 217 7.15 -4.88 -2.29
N PRO A 218 7.49 -3.74 -1.67
CA PRO A 218 7.67 -3.65 -0.23
C PRO A 218 6.32 -3.78 0.50
N SER A 219 6.31 -4.33 1.71
CA SER A 219 5.14 -4.33 2.58
C SER A 219 4.71 -2.91 2.94
N MET A 220 3.57 -2.77 3.62
CA MET A 220 3.34 -1.57 4.41
C MET A 220 4.39 -1.51 5.53
N PRO A 221 4.92 -0.32 5.85
CA PRO A 221 6.01 -0.22 6.81
C PRO A 221 5.53 -0.41 8.26
N GLY A 222 4.22 -0.35 8.50
CA GLY A 222 3.54 -0.79 9.73
C GLY A 222 2.02 -0.83 9.53
N PRO A 223 1.24 -1.07 10.60
CA PRO A 223 -0.21 -0.86 10.54
C PRO A 223 -0.50 0.60 10.17
N MET A 224 -1.45 0.82 9.27
CA MET A 224 -1.75 2.18 8.81
C MET A 224 -2.20 3.06 9.99
N GLY A 225 -1.66 4.28 10.04
CA GLY A 225 -1.90 5.22 11.15
C GLY A 225 -1.02 4.96 12.38
N LEU A 226 -0.19 3.92 12.37
CA LEU A 226 0.68 3.51 13.47
C LEU A 226 2.11 3.29 12.95
N PRO A 227 2.83 4.37 12.58
CA PRO A 227 4.17 4.26 12.02
C PRO A 227 5.14 3.70 13.07
N PRO A 228 5.87 2.60 12.77
CA PRO A 228 6.87 2.08 13.68
C PRO A 228 8.08 3.02 13.82
N PRO A 229 8.85 2.93 14.93
CA PRO A 229 10.02 3.77 15.15
C PRO A 229 11.03 3.76 13.99
N GLU A 230 11.19 2.62 13.33
CA GLU A 230 12.11 2.44 12.20
C GLU A 230 11.76 3.33 11.00
N ILE A 231 10.48 3.69 10.83
CA ILE A 231 10.04 4.67 9.82
C ILE A 231 10.56 6.05 10.17
N VAL A 232 10.37 6.46 11.43
CA VAL A 232 10.76 7.79 11.90
C VAL A 232 12.27 7.97 11.79
N GLU A 233 13.03 6.94 12.15
CA GLU A 233 14.48 6.91 11.98
C GLU A 233 14.87 7.04 10.50
N PHE A 234 14.24 6.29 9.59
CA PHE A 234 14.49 6.42 8.15
C PHE A 234 14.23 7.83 7.64
N LEU A 235 13.11 8.46 8.05
CA LEU A 235 12.77 9.82 7.62
C LEU A 235 13.77 10.85 8.15
N ARG A 236 14.18 10.75 9.42
CA ARG A 236 15.22 11.62 10.00
C ARG A 236 16.53 11.47 9.25
N ASN A 237 16.99 10.25 9.03
CA ASN A 237 18.24 10.00 8.30
C ASN A 237 18.18 10.45 6.83
N SER A 238 16.98 10.50 6.24
CA SER A 238 16.79 10.90 4.84
C SER A 238 16.66 12.42 4.65
N PHE A 239 16.06 13.13 5.62
CA PHE A 239 15.62 14.51 5.41
C PHE A 239 16.07 15.50 6.50
N SER A 240 16.53 15.03 7.65
CA SER A 240 17.17 15.91 8.61
C SER A 240 18.52 16.32 8.05
N ALA A 241 18.64 17.57 7.62
CA ALA A 241 19.93 18.22 7.64
C ALA A 241 20.50 18.06 9.05
N GLY A 242 21.81 17.84 9.19
CA GLY A 242 22.44 17.96 10.51
C GLY A 242 22.02 19.28 11.20
N PRO A 243 22.16 19.38 12.53
CA PRO A 243 21.66 20.50 13.33
C PRO A 243 22.08 21.91 12.86
N GLU A 244 23.06 22.04 11.96
CA GLU A 244 23.60 23.31 11.50
C GLU A 244 22.70 24.12 10.54
N LYS A 245 21.69 23.53 9.88
CA LYS A 245 20.83 24.29 8.94
C LYS A 245 19.57 24.91 9.54
N GLY A 246 19.28 24.64 10.81
CA GLY A 246 18.12 25.22 11.51
C GLY A 246 18.39 26.58 12.16
N ALA A 247 19.66 27.00 12.24
CA ALA A 247 20.07 28.22 12.96
C ALA A 247 19.89 29.51 12.13
N GLU A 248 19.62 29.43 10.82
CA GLU A 248 19.43 30.60 9.95
C GLU A 248 17.95 30.93 9.68
N LEU A 249 17.00 30.25 10.35
CA LEU A 249 15.56 30.47 10.17
C LEU A 249 14.86 31.01 11.42
N VAL A 250 15.55 31.82 12.24
CA VAL A 250 14.94 32.67 13.28
C VAL A 250 15.28 34.13 13.03
#